data_AF-A0A845M8S1-F1
#
_entry.id   AF-A0A845M8S1-F1
#
_cell.length_a   1.000
_cell.length_b   1.000
_cell.length_c   1.000
_cell.angle_alpha   90.00
_cell.angle_beta   90.00
_cell.angle_gamma   90.00
#
_symmetry.space_group_name_H-M   'P 1'
#
loop_
_entity.id
_entity.type
_entity.pdbx_description
1 polymer ?
#
loop_
_entity_poly.entity_id
_entity_poly.type
_entity_poly.pdbx_seq_one_letter_code
_entity_poly.pdbx_strand_id
1 'polypeptide(L)'
;MTGKYSADEPIEIRLNTSETFVFKDVSEIKEWLEDEINLWEEFSEKTKNEGIYRDRDSSYLIKSDLIQAKDALNGYLNLVVGDEEEYEDEYKKQVYDAFREKLDNLMNSERFVSARSSSGRSIITLSDYDPAAALMLLAATVGQNIPNQNILNLTKYIDGIARGRVAQIDATILKKSHEELSNVIAKDWNKIKDEIYLELSKNQKQNDDALMNVENSIKKFEDEKNKIIEKFSNFYKTATEQVQTLEDTYHKKLQLEAPATYWSSRKTNQRWAAALFAVIFIACILGALGLAYKYVDEIFAHIPRNNNGDIGLASIVVVSIPAAAIAWGLRVFAKLFIHNLNLASDAAQRQTMVATYLALANDEKANLGNDERILILNALFRPTDADKNHDAPPPNLLDIAKSASGKGA
;
A
#
# COMPACT_ATOMS: atom_id res chain seq x y z
N MET A 1 -30.56 -66.09 54.08
CA MET A 1 -31.82 -66.38 53.36
C MET A 1 -31.49 -66.43 51.89
N THR A 2 -31.38 -67.65 51.39
CA THR A 2 -30.93 -68.03 50.06
C THR A 2 -32.09 -67.92 49.08
N GLY A 3 -32.21 -66.78 48.41
CA GLY A 3 -33.02 -66.65 47.22
C GLY A 3 -32.20 -67.16 46.04
N LYS A 4 -32.66 -68.23 45.38
CA LYS A 4 -32.19 -68.57 44.04
C LYS A 4 -32.32 -67.31 43.19
N TYR A 5 -31.20 -66.74 42.75
CA TYR A 5 -31.19 -65.80 41.63
C TYR A 5 -31.59 -66.61 40.40
N SER A 6 -32.90 -66.75 40.21
CA SER A 6 -33.49 -67.50 39.11
C SER A 6 -33.44 -66.61 37.88
N ALA A 7 -32.83 -67.12 36.83
CA ALA A 7 -32.89 -66.55 35.49
C ALA A 7 -34.33 -66.58 34.89
N ASP A 8 -35.33 -67.02 35.66
CA ASP A 8 -36.72 -67.29 35.24
C ASP A 8 -37.75 -66.27 35.79
N GLU A 9 -37.30 -65.16 36.42
CA GLU A 9 -38.20 -64.06 36.78
C GLU A 9 -38.41 -63.09 35.61
N PRO A 10 -39.65 -62.63 35.36
CA PRO A 10 -39.92 -61.70 34.27
C PRO A 10 -39.20 -60.37 34.47
N ILE A 11 -38.56 -59.93 33.40
CA ILE A 11 -37.73 -58.75 33.32
C ILE A 11 -38.51 -57.64 32.62
N GLU A 12 -38.94 -56.64 33.39
CA GLU A 12 -39.55 -55.42 32.84
C GLU A 12 -38.49 -54.37 32.55
N ILE A 13 -38.54 -53.77 31.35
CA ILE A 13 -37.64 -52.70 30.92
C ILE A 13 -38.47 -51.59 30.29
N ARG A 14 -38.30 -50.36 30.78
CA ARG A 14 -38.99 -49.17 30.26
C ARG A 14 -38.09 -48.44 29.28
N LEU A 15 -38.62 -48.13 28.11
CA LEU A 15 -37.97 -47.26 27.14
C LEU A 15 -38.21 -45.79 27.49
N ASN A 16 -37.30 -44.93 27.03
CA ASN A 16 -37.44 -43.48 27.06
C ASN A 16 -38.70 -42.98 26.28
N THR A 17 -39.25 -43.82 25.39
CA THR A 17 -40.46 -43.53 24.58
C THR A 17 -41.79 -43.86 25.28
N SER A 18 -41.81 -44.09 26.59
CA SER A 18 -42.98 -44.51 27.41
C SER A 18 -43.55 -45.91 27.11
N GLU A 19 -42.94 -46.65 26.17
CA GLU A 19 -43.24 -48.06 25.92
C GLU A 19 -42.49 -48.96 26.94
N THR A 20 -43.13 -50.03 27.40
CA THR A 20 -42.53 -50.99 28.34
C THR A 20 -42.43 -52.36 27.66
N PHE A 21 -41.26 -52.96 27.69
CA PHE A 21 -41.06 -54.34 27.27
C PHE A 21 -41.00 -55.26 28.49
N VAL A 22 -41.64 -56.42 28.38
CA VAL A 22 -41.64 -57.45 29.40
C VAL A 22 -41.07 -58.71 28.78
N PHE A 23 -39.95 -59.18 29.31
CA PHE A 23 -39.28 -60.41 28.91
C PHE A 23 -39.53 -61.47 29.98
N LYS A 24 -39.75 -62.72 29.60
CA LYS A 24 -40.02 -63.83 30.51
C LYS A 24 -38.76 -64.30 31.24
N ASP A 25 -37.65 -64.32 30.53
CA ASP A 25 -36.36 -64.80 31.02
C ASP A 25 -35.20 -64.14 30.26
N VAL A 26 -33.98 -64.47 30.69
CA VAL A 26 -32.73 -63.96 30.10
C VAL A 26 -32.52 -64.47 28.67
N SER A 27 -33.09 -65.62 28.30
CA SER A 27 -33.02 -66.17 26.94
C SER A 27 -33.87 -65.37 25.96
N GLU A 28 -35.05 -64.90 26.38
CA GLU A 28 -35.90 -64.02 25.56
C GLU A 28 -35.23 -62.67 25.30
N ILE A 29 -34.44 -62.15 26.25
CA ILE A 29 -33.62 -60.94 26.03
C ILE A 29 -32.53 -61.22 24.99
N LYS A 30 -31.90 -62.40 25.02
CA LYS A 30 -30.90 -62.79 24.03
C LYS A 30 -31.50 -62.84 22.63
N GLU A 31 -32.63 -63.50 22.46
CA GLU A 31 -33.36 -63.56 21.18
C GLU A 31 -33.74 -62.16 20.69
N TRP A 32 -34.26 -61.30 21.58
CA TRP A 32 -34.60 -59.93 21.23
C TRP A 32 -33.38 -59.10 20.79
N LEU A 33 -32.25 -59.19 21.49
CA LEU A 33 -31.02 -58.51 21.09
C LEU A 33 -30.53 -58.99 19.73
N GLU A 34 -30.65 -60.29 19.43
CA GLU A 34 -30.31 -60.86 18.13
C GLU A 34 -31.20 -60.33 17.01
N ASP A 35 -32.51 -60.29 17.24
CA ASP A 35 -33.47 -59.71 16.29
C ASP A 35 -33.19 -58.23 16.01
N GLU A 36 -32.97 -57.42 17.05
CA GLU A 36 -32.68 -55.99 16.91
C GLU A 36 -31.36 -55.76 16.15
N ILE A 37 -30.31 -56.51 16.46
CA ILE A 37 -29.03 -56.41 15.75
C ILE A 37 -29.22 -56.72 14.25
N ASN A 38 -29.97 -57.77 13.92
CA ASN A 38 -30.22 -58.16 12.54
C ASN A 38 -31.05 -57.09 11.79
N LEU A 39 -32.08 -56.54 12.41
CA LEU A 39 -32.93 -55.50 11.79
C LEU A 39 -32.14 -54.20 11.55
N TRP A 40 -31.31 -53.79 12.49
CA TRP A 40 -30.45 -52.60 12.32
C TRP A 40 -29.28 -52.84 11.37
N GLU A 41 -28.81 -54.09 11.25
CA GLU A 41 -27.87 -54.49 10.22
C GLU A 41 -28.48 -54.40 8.82
N GLU A 42 -29.67 -54.98 8.62
CA GLU A 42 -30.39 -54.90 7.35
C GLU A 42 -30.71 -53.43 6.97
N PHE A 43 -31.17 -52.63 7.94
CA PHE A 43 -31.38 -51.19 7.74
C PHE A 43 -30.09 -50.48 7.30
N SER A 44 -28.97 -50.78 7.97
CA SER A 44 -27.67 -50.19 7.65
C SER A 44 -27.19 -50.60 6.26
N GLU A 45 -27.48 -51.82 5.81
CA GLU A 45 -27.19 -52.26 4.45
C GLU A 45 -28.04 -51.51 3.41
N LYS A 46 -29.35 -51.36 3.65
CA LYS A 46 -30.27 -50.62 2.77
C LYS A 46 -29.87 -49.15 2.62
N THR A 47 -29.38 -48.53 3.70
CA THR A 47 -29.03 -47.10 3.75
C THR A 47 -27.56 -46.80 3.42
N LYS A 48 -26.71 -47.82 3.24
CA LYS A 48 -25.27 -47.72 3.04
C LYS A 48 -24.84 -46.74 1.94
N ASN A 49 -25.60 -46.66 0.86
CA ASN A 49 -25.32 -45.80 -0.30
C ASN A 49 -26.03 -44.45 -0.25
N GLU A 50 -26.97 -44.26 0.67
CA GLU A 50 -27.70 -43.02 0.91
C GLU A 50 -27.02 -42.13 1.96
N GLY A 51 -26.06 -42.69 2.70
CA GLY A 51 -25.36 -42.04 3.81
C GLY A 51 -24.60 -40.77 3.39
N ILE A 52 -24.98 -39.65 3.99
CA ILE A 52 -24.22 -38.38 4.00
C ILE A 52 -23.01 -38.48 4.96
N TYR A 53 -23.03 -39.43 5.92
CA TYR A 53 -22.01 -39.63 6.94
C TYR A 53 -21.42 -41.05 6.85
N ARG A 54 -20.30 -41.20 6.15
CA ARG A 54 -19.63 -42.50 5.98
C ARG A 54 -19.15 -43.17 7.28
N ASP A 55 -18.97 -42.41 8.36
CA ASP A 55 -18.26 -42.92 9.55
C ASP A 55 -19.02 -42.79 10.90
N ARG A 56 -20.24 -42.24 10.96
CA ARG A 56 -21.02 -42.09 12.22
C ARG A 56 -22.54 -42.02 11.99
N ASP A 57 -23.09 -42.90 11.18
CA ASP A 57 -24.55 -42.99 11.06
C ASP A 57 -25.18 -43.46 12.39
N SER A 58 -26.36 -42.94 12.73
CA SER A 58 -27.14 -43.31 13.91
C SER A 58 -27.37 -44.83 13.98
N SER A 59 -27.61 -45.48 12.83
CA SER A 59 -27.87 -46.92 12.78
C SER A 59 -26.65 -47.75 13.18
N TYR A 60 -25.45 -47.31 12.79
CA TYR A 60 -24.19 -47.96 13.16
C TYR A 60 -23.93 -47.86 14.67
N LEU A 61 -24.22 -46.69 15.26
CA LEU A 61 -24.08 -46.48 16.71
C LEU A 61 -25.09 -47.34 17.49
N ILE A 62 -26.36 -47.37 17.07
CA ILE A 62 -27.39 -48.24 17.66
C ILE A 62 -26.97 -49.71 17.61
N LYS A 63 -26.47 -50.19 16.46
CA LYS A 63 -25.96 -51.55 16.30
C LYS A 63 -24.78 -51.83 17.24
N SER A 64 -23.84 -50.88 17.36
CA SER A 64 -22.67 -51.04 18.24
C SER A 64 -23.07 -51.16 19.71
N ASP A 65 -24.04 -50.36 20.17
CA ASP A 65 -24.50 -50.40 21.55
C ASP A 65 -25.30 -51.70 21.83
N LEU A 66 -26.09 -52.19 20.86
CA LEU A 66 -26.76 -53.49 20.93
C LEU A 66 -25.77 -54.67 21.04
N ILE A 67 -24.68 -54.64 20.27
CA ILE A 67 -23.63 -55.67 20.34
C ILE A 67 -22.97 -55.68 21.72
N GLN A 68 -22.66 -54.50 22.28
CA GLN A 68 -22.08 -54.40 23.63
C GLN A 68 -23.00 -54.96 24.72
N ALA A 69 -24.32 -54.75 24.60
CA ALA A 69 -25.30 -55.34 25.50
C ALA A 69 -25.38 -56.87 25.36
N LYS A 70 -25.33 -57.38 24.11
CA LYS A 70 -25.29 -58.81 23.81
C LYS A 70 -24.02 -59.49 24.36
N ASP A 71 -22.86 -58.85 24.23
CA ASP A 71 -21.60 -59.39 24.74
C ASP A 71 -21.60 -59.47 26.27
N ALA A 72 -22.17 -58.47 26.95
CA ALA A 72 -22.36 -58.49 28.40
C ALA A 72 -23.29 -59.64 28.84
N LEU A 73 -24.38 -59.86 28.09
CA LEU A 73 -25.31 -60.97 28.33
C LEU A 73 -24.66 -62.33 28.13
N ASN A 74 -23.88 -62.50 27.07
CA ASN A 74 -23.13 -63.73 26.82
C ASN A 74 -22.09 -63.99 27.91
N GLY A 75 -21.45 -62.94 28.43
CA GLY A 75 -20.55 -63.04 29.60
C GLY A 75 -21.27 -63.62 30.83
N TYR A 76 -22.48 -63.15 31.11
CA TYR A 76 -23.32 -63.72 32.17
C TYR A 76 -23.74 -65.17 31.88
N LEU A 77 -24.26 -65.44 30.68
CA LEU A 77 -24.74 -66.78 30.31
C LEU A 77 -23.62 -67.82 30.34
N ASN A 78 -22.39 -67.47 29.97
CA ASN A 78 -21.24 -68.38 30.05
C ASN A 78 -20.91 -68.78 31.50
N LEU A 79 -21.15 -67.90 32.48
CA LEU A 79 -20.97 -68.20 33.91
C LEU A 79 -22.10 -69.03 34.51
N VAL A 80 -23.27 -69.02 33.88
CA VAL A 80 -24.47 -69.76 34.33
C VAL A 80 -24.60 -71.11 33.65
N VAL A 81 -24.18 -71.23 32.39
CA VAL A 81 -24.22 -72.46 31.58
C VAL A 81 -22.92 -73.27 31.68
N GLY A 82 -21.80 -72.63 32.03
CA GLY A 82 -20.55 -73.31 32.35
C GLY A 82 -20.72 -74.14 33.62
N ASP A 83 -20.51 -75.45 33.50
CA ASP A 83 -20.73 -76.47 34.53
C ASP A 83 -19.64 -76.45 35.64
N GLU A 84 -19.30 -75.27 36.14
CA GLU A 84 -18.29 -75.07 37.18
C GLU A 84 -18.96 -74.54 38.46
N GLU A 85 -18.99 -75.40 39.50
CA GLU A 85 -19.24 -75.06 40.91
C GLU A 85 -18.21 -74.06 41.49
N GLU A 86 -17.37 -73.44 40.65
CA GLU A 86 -16.17 -72.68 41.04
C GLU A 86 -16.46 -71.20 41.38
N TYR A 87 -17.59 -70.64 40.94
CA TYR A 87 -17.91 -69.23 41.18
C TYR A 87 -18.96 -69.05 42.28
N GLU A 88 -18.63 -68.22 43.28
CA GLU A 88 -19.56 -67.80 44.34
C GLU A 88 -20.82 -67.11 43.75
N ASP A 89 -21.99 -67.37 44.35
CA ASP A 89 -23.27 -66.75 43.96
C ASP A 89 -23.20 -65.21 43.91
N GLU A 90 -22.35 -64.62 44.75
CA GLU A 90 -22.11 -63.17 44.79
C GLU A 90 -21.42 -62.67 43.51
N TYR A 91 -20.50 -63.44 42.93
CA TYR A 91 -19.84 -63.10 41.67
C TYR A 91 -20.82 -63.19 40.48
N LYS A 92 -21.64 -64.24 40.42
CA LYS A 92 -22.68 -64.39 39.37
C LYS A 92 -23.68 -63.23 39.42
N LYS A 93 -24.05 -62.80 40.62
CA LYS A 93 -24.90 -61.62 40.84
C LYS A 93 -24.24 -60.33 40.35
N GLN A 94 -22.97 -60.10 40.67
CA GLN A 94 -22.24 -58.90 40.21
C GLN A 94 -22.21 -58.81 38.67
N VAL A 95 -22.01 -59.94 37.98
CA VAL A 95 -22.00 -59.97 36.51
C VAL A 95 -23.40 -59.75 35.93
N TYR A 96 -24.44 -60.30 36.56
CA TYR A 96 -25.83 -60.02 36.19
C TYR A 96 -26.18 -58.54 36.35
N ASP A 97 -25.82 -57.94 37.49
CA ASP A 97 -26.07 -56.53 37.78
C ASP A 97 -25.34 -55.62 36.77
N ALA A 98 -24.10 -55.97 36.37
CA ALA A 98 -23.35 -55.25 35.34
C ALA A 98 -23.99 -55.37 33.93
N PHE A 99 -24.55 -56.54 33.59
CA PHE A 99 -25.34 -56.71 32.37
C PHE A 99 -26.61 -55.83 32.42
N ARG A 100 -27.34 -55.86 33.54
CA ARG A 100 -28.54 -55.06 33.74
C ARG A 100 -28.27 -53.56 33.61
N GLU A 101 -27.20 -53.08 34.23
CA GLU A 101 -26.78 -51.69 34.12
C GLU A 101 -26.49 -51.29 32.67
N LYS A 102 -25.79 -52.15 31.90
CA LYS A 102 -25.54 -51.89 30.48
C LYS A 102 -26.82 -51.86 29.65
N LEU A 103 -27.76 -52.77 29.92
CA LEU A 103 -29.03 -52.82 29.23
C LEU A 103 -29.90 -51.60 29.56
N ASP A 104 -29.95 -51.18 30.82
CA ASP A 104 -30.67 -49.98 31.22
C ASP A 104 -30.04 -48.71 30.62
N ASN A 105 -28.70 -48.64 30.56
CA ASN A 105 -27.99 -47.53 29.91
C ASN A 105 -28.26 -47.46 28.40
N LEU A 106 -28.31 -48.61 27.72
CA LEU A 106 -28.73 -48.69 26.32
C LEU A 106 -30.15 -48.14 26.15
N MET A 107 -31.08 -48.61 26.97
CA MET A 107 -32.51 -48.32 26.82
C MET A 107 -32.88 -46.88 27.19
N ASN A 108 -32.09 -46.25 28.07
CA ASN A 108 -32.23 -44.85 28.45
C ASN A 108 -31.40 -43.90 27.56
N SER A 109 -30.59 -44.42 26.64
CA SER A 109 -29.83 -43.59 25.70
C SER A 109 -30.79 -42.80 24.81
N GLU A 110 -30.59 -41.48 24.73
CA GLU A 110 -31.31 -40.60 23.79
C GLU A 110 -31.13 -41.03 22.32
N ARG A 111 -30.14 -41.90 22.07
CA ARG A 111 -29.80 -42.40 20.74
C ARG A 111 -30.34 -43.76 20.41
N PHE A 112 -30.89 -44.47 21.39
CA PHE A 112 -31.43 -45.80 21.16
C PHE A 112 -32.88 -45.73 20.68
N VAL A 113 -33.15 -46.41 19.57
CA VAL A 113 -34.50 -46.63 19.05
C VAL A 113 -34.67 -48.13 18.88
N SER A 114 -35.62 -48.74 19.60
CA SER A 114 -35.94 -50.15 19.38
C SER A 114 -36.71 -50.32 18.08
N ALA A 115 -36.33 -51.28 17.25
CA ALA A 115 -37.05 -51.72 16.05
C ALA A 115 -38.50 -52.12 16.34
N ARG A 116 -38.78 -52.67 17.54
CA ARG A 116 -40.13 -53.05 17.97
C ARG A 116 -40.99 -51.86 18.42
N SER A 117 -40.38 -50.70 18.71
CA SER A 117 -41.13 -49.50 19.06
C SER A 117 -41.96 -48.97 17.89
N SER A 118 -42.99 -48.18 18.18
CA SER A 118 -43.78 -47.48 17.14
C SER A 118 -42.91 -46.65 16.18
N SER A 119 -41.92 -45.93 16.72
CA SER A 119 -40.95 -45.16 15.94
C SER A 119 -40.02 -46.04 15.11
N GLY A 120 -39.46 -47.11 15.71
CA GLY A 120 -38.55 -48.03 15.03
C GLY A 120 -39.22 -48.79 13.88
N ARG A 121 -40.46 -49.27 14.09
CA ARG A 121 -41.25 -49.90 13.03
C ARG A 121 -41.47 -48.97 11.85
N SER A 122 -41.79 -47.71 12.12
CA SER A 122 -41.98 -46.70 11.07
C SER A 122 -40.71 -46.46 10.27
N ILE A 123 -39.55 -46.40 10.93
CA ILE A 123 -38.24 -46.23 10.29
C ILE A 123 -37.90 -47.45 9.43
N ILE A 124 -38.05 -48.66 9.96
CA ILE A 124 -37.74 -49.90 9.24
C ILE A 124 -38.67 -50.08 8.05
N THR A 125 -39.98 -49.91 8.23
CA THR A 125 -40.93 -49.98 7.12
C THR A 125 -40.65 -48.92 6.06
N LEU A 126 -40.31 -47.68 6.44
CA LEU A 126 -39.95 -46.65 5.48
C LEU A 126 -38.68 -47.00 4.70
N SER A 127 -37.73 -47.71 5.31
CA SER A 127 -36.48 -48.11 4.66
C SER A 127 -36.68 -49.08 3.49
N ASP A 128 -37.79 -49.82 3.47
CA ASP A 128 -38.15 -50.71 2.35
C ASP A 128 -38.58 -49.93 1.10
N TYR A 129 -39.10 -48.71 1.27
CA TYR A 129 -39.65 -47.89 0.19
C TYR A 129 -38.73 -46.73 -0.20
N ASP A 130 -38.14 -46.06 0.79
CA ASP A 130 -37.24 -44.91 0.62
C ASP A 130 -36.16 -44.92 1.72
N PRO A 131 -35.01 -45.57 1.45
CA PRO A 131 -33.92 -45.67 2.42
C PRO A 131 -33.37 -44.28 2.84
N ALA A 132 -33.39 -43.29 1.95
CA ALA A 132 -32.89 -41.95 2.27
C ALA A 132 -33.83 -41.20 3.23
N ALA A 133 -35.14 -41.29 3.01
CA ALA A 133 -36.14 -40.72 3.89
C ALA A 133 -36.16 -41.42 5.26
N ALA A 134 -35.99 -42.75 5.28
CA ALA A 134 -35.89 -43.53 6.52
C ALA A 134 -34.67 -43.15 7.36
N LEU A 135 -33.54 -42.92 6.69
CA LEU A 135 -32.31 -42.47 7.33
C LEU A 135 -32.47 -41.09 7.99
N MET A 136 -33.14 -40.17 7.29
CA MET A 136 -33.43 -38.84 7.82
C MET A 136 -34.41 -38.87 9.00
N LEU A 137 -35.42 -39.74 8.93
CA LEU A 137 -36.35 -39.96 10.03
C LEU A 137 -35.61 -40.48 11.26
N LEU A 138 -34.70 -41.44 11.10
CA LEU A 138 -33.85 -41.95 12.18
C LEU A 138 -33.03 -40.80 12.81
N ALA A 139 -32.32 -40.02 12.00
CA ALA A 139 -31.53 -38.89 12.46
C ALA A 139 -32.38 -37.86 13.23
N ALA A 140 -33.61 -37.59 12.78
CA ALA A 140 -34.55 -36.73 13.47
C ALA A 140 -35.02 -37.32 14.81
N THR A 141 -35.32 -38.63 14.87
CA THR A 141 -35.79 -39.29 16.10
C THR A 141 -34.72 -39.34 17.19
N VAL A 142 -33.46 -39.48 16.80
CA VAL A 142 -32.29 -39.53 17.70
C VAL A 142 -31.78 -38.10 18.02
N GLY A 143 -32.40 -37.06 17.45
CA GLY A 143 -31.96 -35.68 17.67
C GLY A 143 -30.56 -35.38 17.12
N GLN A 144 -30.10 -36.13 16.11
CA GLN A 144 -28.83 -35.82 15.45
C GLN A 144 -28.95 -34.50 14.69
N ASN A 145 -28.03 -33.57 14.98
CA ASN A 145 -27.93 -32.32 14.25
C ASN A 145 -27.42 -32.62 12.84
N ILE A 146 -28.26 -32.45 11.83
CA ILE A 146 -27.89 -32.62 10.43
C ILE A 146 -27.23 -31.32 9.96
N PRO A 147 -25.89 -31.27 9.78
CA PRO A 147 -25.24 -30.09 9.24
C PRO A 147 -25.89 -29.66 7.92
N ASN A 148 -26.29 -28.40 7.91
CA ASN A 148 -26.97 -27.69 6.82
C ASN A 148 -26.11 -27.72 5.55
N GLN A 149 -26.22 -28.79 4.76
CA GLN A 149 -25.52 -28.95 3.49
C GLN A 149 -26.55 -29.40 2.45
N ASN A 150 -26.88 -28.47 1.56
CA ASN A 150 -27.65 -28.65 0.32
C ASN A 150 -29.19 -28.77 0.46
N ILE A 151 -29.92 -27.99 -0.35
CA ILE A 151 -31.39 -27.89 -0.35
C ILE A 151 -32.05 -29.26 -0.58
N LEU A 152 -31.41 -30.12 -1.39
CA LEU A 152 -31.87 -31.48 -1.64
C LEU A 152 -31.97 -32.33 -0.36
N ASN A 153 -31.01 -32.17 0.56
CA ASN A 153 -30.97 -32.90 1.82
C ASN A 153 -32.02 -32.39 2.82
N LEU A 154 -32.27 -31.08 2.85
CA LEU A 154 -33.36 -30.51 3.65
C LEU A 154 -34.73 -31.00 3.16
N THR A 155 -34.94 -31.12 1.85
CA THR A 155 -36.20 -31.66 1.33
C THR A 155 -36.40 -33.14 1.62
N LYS A 156 -35.35 -33.97 1.49
CA LYS A 156 -35.39 -35.38 1.91
C LYS A 156 -35.62 -35.51 3.42
N TYR A 157 -35.03 -34.61 4.20
CA TYR A 157 -35.20 -34.55 5.65
C TYR A 157 -36.65 -34.29 6.06
N ILE A 158 -37.26 -33.25 5.50
CA ILE A 158 -38.63 -32.90 5.85
C ILE A 158 -39.63 -33.94 5.28
N ASP A 159 -39.39 -34.49 4.08
CA ASP A 159 -40.21 -35.56 3.50
C ASP A 159 -40.15 -36.85 4.34
N GLY A 160 -38.97 -37.23 4.85
CA GLY A 160 -38.80 -38.34 5.78
C GLY A 160 -39.53 -38.15 7.10
N ILE A 161 -39.47 -36.95 7.69
CA ILE A 161 -40.23 -36.62 8.91
C ILE A 161 -41.74 -36.72 8.63
N ALA A 162 -42.23 -36.15 7.53
CA ALA A 162 -43.65 -36.15 7.19
C ALA A 162 -44.17 -37.58 6.99
N ARG A 163 -43.47 -38.40 6.21
CA ARG A 163 -43.83 -39.82 5.96
C ARG A 163 -43.73 -40.66 7.23
N GLY A 164 -42.70 -40.44 8.04
CA GLY A 164 -42.54 -41.10 9.34
C GLY A 164 -43.68 -40.80 10.31
N ARG A 165 -44.11 -39.53 10.37
CA ARG A 165 -45.27 -39.12 11.18
C ARG A 165 -46.57 -39.76 10.67
N VAL A 166 -46.73 -39.92 9.36
CA VAL A 166 -47.88 -40.63 8.77
C VAL A 166 -47.84 -42.13 9.11
N ALA A 167 -46.67 -42.76 9.09
CA ALA A 167 -46.49 -44.17 9.46
C ALA A 167 -46.74 -44.43 10.97
N GLN A 168 -46.48 -43.44 11.83
CA GLN A 168 -46.77 -43.50 13.28
C GLN A 168 -48.27 -43.41 13.61
N ILE A 169 -49.09 -42.85 12.71
CA ILE A 169 -50.56 -42.80 12.87
C ILE A 169 -51.13 -44.17 12.43
N ASP A 170 -50.92 -45.16 13.28
CA ASP A 170 -51.57 -46.47 13.44
C ASP A 170 -52.06 -47.24 12.19
N ALA A 171 -51.43 -48.40 11.95
CA ALA A 171 -51.72 -49.40 10.92
C ALA A 171 -53.13 -50.02 10.98
N THR A 172 -53.96 -49.68 11.97
CA THR A 172 -55.33 -50.19 12.14
C THR A 172 -56.44 -49.26 11.61
N ILE A 173 -56.19 -47.96 11.39
CA ILE A 173 -57.22 -46.99 10.96
C ILE A 173 -57.32 -46.86 9.42
N LEU A 174 -56.35 -47.40 8.68
CA LEU A 174 -56.02 -46.94 7.33
C LEU A 174 -56.25 -47.96 6.23
N LYS A 175 -57.52 -48.31 5.98
CA LYS A 175 -57.89 -48.99 4.71
C LYS A 175 -58.82 -48.19 3.81
N LYS A 176 -59.28 -47.00 4.24
CA LYS A 176 -60.14 -46.12 3.42
C LYS A 176 -59.81 -44.62 3.49
N SER A 177 -59.16 -44.15 4.56
CA SER A 177 -58.79 -42.73 4.75
C SER A 177 -57.31 -42.41 4.43
N HIS A 178 -56.48 -43.42 4.15
CA HIS A 178 -55.04 -43.26 3.94
C HIS A 178 -54.72 -42.61 2.60
N GLU A 179 -55.43 -42.96 1.53
CA GLU A 179 -55.24 -42.35 0.21
C GLU A 179 -55.64 -40.86 0.20
N GLU A 180 -56.77 -40.52 0.82
CA GLU A 180 -57.23 -39.13 0.88
C GLU A 180 -56.32 -38.25 1.74
N LEU A 181 -55.95 -38.71 2.95
CA LEU A 181 -55.04 -37.96 3.82
C LEU A 181 -53.62 -37.88 3.24
N SER A 182 -53.10 -38.96 2.67
CA SER A 182 -51.81 -38.97 1.99
C SER A 182 -51.79 -37.99 0.81
N ASN A 183 -52.85 -37.98 -0.01
CA ASN A 183 -52.95 -37.08 -1.15
C ASN A 183 -53.08 -35.60 -0.73
N VAL A 184 -53.81 -35.30 0.35
CA VAL A 184 -53.92 -33.94 0.89
C VAL A 184 -52.58 -33.46 1.44
N ILE A 185 -51.92 -34.28 2.26
CA ILE A 185 -50.60 -33.97 2.82
C ILE A 185 -49.57 -33.80 1.70
N ALA A 186 -49.55 -34.69 0.71
CA ALA A 186 -48.65 -34.62 -0.45
C ALA A 186 -48.90 -33.36 -1.29
N LYS A 187 -50.17 -32.98 -1.48
CA LYS A 187 -50.53 -31.77 -2.24
C LYS A 187 -50.08 -30.50 -1.52
N ASP A 188 -50.39 -30.38 -0.23
CA ASP A 188 -50.00 -29.21 0.56
C ASP A 188 -48.48 -29.13 0.71
N TRP A 189 -47.81 -30.28 0.84
CA TRP A 189 -46.36 -30.39 0.84
C TRP A 189 -45.74 -29.90 -0.47
N ASN A 190 -46.24 -30.37 -1.61
CA ASN A 190 -45.74 -29.92 -2.92
C ASN A 190 -45.93 -28.42 -3.11
N LYS A 191 -47.06 -27.87 -2.64
CA LYS A 191 -47.31 -26.43 -2.71
C LYS A 191 -46.30 -25.63 -1.87
N ILE A 192 -46.08 -26.01 -0.61
CA ILE A 192 -45.12 -25.36 0.28
C ILE A 192 -43.70 -25.48 -0.28
N LYS A 193 -43.36 -26.67 -0.81
CA LYS A 193 -42.09 -26.95 -1.46
C LYS A 193 -41.85 -26.00 -2.63
N ASP A 194 -42.81 -25.87 -3.53
CA ASP A 194 -42.71 -25.00 -4.71
C ASP A 194 -42.58 -23.51 -4.31
N GLU A 195 -43.32 -23.05 -3.31
CA GLU A 195 -43.21 -21.69 -2.77
C GLU A 195 -41.80 -21.41 -2.21
N ILE A 196 -41.24 -22.34 -1.42
CA ILE A 196 -39.89 -22.24 -0.87
C ILE A 196 -38.83 -22.22 -1.99
N TYR A 197 -38.95 -23.08 -3.01
CA TYR A 197 -38.03 -23.08 -4.15
C TYR A 197 -38.09 -21.78 -4.95
N LEU A 198 -39.29 -21.22 -5.12
CA LEU A 198 -39.47 -19.95 -5.81
C LEU A 198 -38.82 -18.79 -5.04
N GLU A 199 -38.98 -18.75 -3.71
CA GLU A 199 -38.39 -17.71 -2.88
C GLU A 199 -36.87 -17.83 -2.79
N LEU A 200 -36.34 -19.05 -2.63
CA LEU A 200 -34.90 -19.30 -2.62
C LEU A 200 -34.23 -18.92 -3.94
N SER A 201 -34.82 -19.31 -5.08
CA SER A 201 -34.27 -18.95 -6.40
C SER A 201 -34.29 -17.44 -6.66
N LYS A 202 -35.31 -16.73 -6.19
CA LYS A 202 -35.35 -15.26 -6.23
C LYS A 202 -34.25 -14.64 -5.39
N ASN A 203 -34.09 -15.09 -4.14
CA ASN A 203 -33.05 -14.58 -3.24
C ASN A 203 -31.64 -14.86 -3.78
N GLN A 204 -31.42 -16.04 -4.35
CA GLN A 204 -30.13 -16.38 -4.98
C GLN A 204 -29.82 -15.44 -6.15
N LYS A 205 -30.80 -15.21 -7.04
CA LYS A 205 -30.62 -14.29 -8.17
C LYS A 205 -30.36 -12.85 -7.70
N GLN A 206 -31.07 -12.39 -6.68
CA GLN A 206 -30.81 -11.06 -6.08
C GLN A 206 -29.41 -10.96 -5.50
N ASN A 207 -28.92 -12.00 -4.85
CA ASN A 207 -27.56 -12.06 -4.33
C ASN A 207 -26.52 -12.05 -5.46
N ASP A 208 -26.75 -12.81 -6.54
CA ASP A 208 -25.85 -12.84 -7.70
C ASP A 208 -25.81 -11.47 -8.40
N ASP A 209 -26.95 -10.82 -8.59
CA ASP A 209 -27.04 -9.47 -9.14
C ASP A 209 -26.34 -8.44 -8.23
N ALA A 210 -26.49 -8.57 -6.90
CA ALA A 210 -25.80 -7.72 -5.93
C ALA A 210 -24.28 -7.94 -5.96
N LEU A 211 -23.81 -9.20 -6.04
CA LEU A 211 -22.39 -9.53 -6.18
C LEU A 211 -21.81 -8.94 -7.46
N MET A 212 -22.50 -9.09 -8.59
CA MET A 212 -22.07 -8.53 -9.87
C MET A 212 -21.97 -6.99 -9.81
N ASN A 213 -22.90 -6.32 -9.13
CA ASN A 213 -22.84 -4.87 -8.92
C ASN A 213 -21.66 -4.45 -8.03
N VAL A 214 -21.37 -5.20 -6.98
CA VAL A 214 -20.21 -4.97 -6.11
C VAL A 214 -18.90 -5.18 -6.89
N GLU A 215 -18.77 -6.27 -7.65
CA GLU A 215 -17.60 -6.53 -8.50
C GLU A 215 -17.37 -5.42 -9.52
N ASN A 216 -18.43 -4.95 -10.19
CA ASN A 216 -18.33 -3.85 -11.13
C ASN A 216 -17.93 -2.53 -10.45
N SER A 217 -18.39 -2.31 -9.22
CA SER A 217 -18.01 -1.13 -8.44
C SER A 217 -16.55 -1.19 -8.00
N ILE A 218 -16.06 -2.38 -7.60
CA ILE A 218 -14.65 -2.61 -7.27
C ILE A 218 -13.77 -2.34 -8.50
N LYS A 219 -14.12 -2.88 -9.67
CA LYS A 219 -13.38 -2.63 -10.93
C LYS A 219 -13.31 -1.14 -11.26
N LYS A 220 -14.44 -0.43 -11.19
CA LYS A 220 -14.47 1.02 -11.41
C LYS A 220 -13.59 1.79 -10.42
N PHE A 221 -13.67 1.44 -9.14
CA PHE A 221 -12.83 2.06 -8.11
C PHE A 221 -11.33 1.82 -8.36
N GLU A 222 -10.97 0.60 -8.79
CA GLU A 222 -9.59 0.26 -9.12
C GLU A 222 -9.06 1.03 -10.34
N ASP A 223 -9.88 1.16 -11.38
CA ASP A 223 -9.56 1.98 -12.55
C ASP A 223 -9.39 3.47 -12.18
N GLU A 224 -10.26 4.02 -11.33
CA GLU A 224 -10.15 5.40 -10.85
C GLU A 224 -8.91 5.62 -9.98
N LYS A 225 -8.64 4.70 -9.05
CA LYS A 225 -7.42 4.69 -8.23
C LYS A 225 -6.17 4.73 -9.11
N ASN A 226 -6.11 3.88 -10.14
CA ASN A 226 -4.96 3.81 -11.04
C ASN A 226 -4.77 5.13 -11.82
N LYS A 227 -5.85 5.74 -12.31
CA LYS A 227 -5.80 7.07 -12.94
C LYS A 227 -5.31 8.16 -11.99
N ILE A 228 -5.69 8.11 -10.71
CA ILE A 228 -5.22 9.07 -9.69
C ILE A 228 -3.72 8.88 -9.43
N ILE A 229 -3.27 7.63 -9.28
CA ILE A 229 -1.85 7.30 -9.08
C ILE A 229 -1.01 7.80 -10.27
N GLU A 230 -1.48 7.57 -11.50
CA GLU A 230 -0.79 8.04 -12.70
C GLU A 230 -0.72 9.58 -12.74
N LYS A 231 -1.83 10.27 -12.49
CA LYS A 231 -1.86 11.74 -12.41
C LYS A 231 -0.94 12.27 -11.32
N PHE A 232 -0.92 11.65 -10.15
CA PHE A 232 -0.08 12.07 -9.02
C PHE A 232 1.41 11.84 -9.34
N SER A 233 1.75 10.70 -9.93
CA SER A 233 3.12 10.38 -10.37
C SER A 233 3.61 11.40 -11.41
N ASN A 234 2.79 11.70 -12.41
CA ASN A 234 3.11 12.71 -13.41
C ASN A 234 3.26 14.10 -12.80
N PHE A 235 2.34 14.50 -11.92
CA PHE A 235 2.43 15.78 -11.21
C PHE A 235 3.71 15.86 -10.36
N TYR A 236 4.02 14.82 -9.59
CA TYR A 236 5.21 14.77 -8.76
C TYR A 236 6.48 14.89 -9.60
N LYS A 237 6.59 14.11 -10.69
CA LYS A 237 7.71 14.18 -11.62
C LYS A 237 7.87 15.58 -12.21
N THR A 238 6.79 16.16 -12.75
CA THR A 238 6.82 17.51 -13.34
C THR A 238 7.17 18.58 -12.30
N ALA A 239 6.62 18.49 -11.09
CA ALA A 239 6.93 19.43 -10.01
C ALA A 239 8.40 19.34 -9.60
N THR A 240 8.94 18.13 -9.45
CA THR A 240 10.36 17.91 -9.14
C THR A 240 11.26 18.46 -10.26
N GLU A 241 10.95 18.17 -11.53
CA GLU A 241 11.70 18.70 -12.68
C GLU A 241 11.66 20.22 -12.74
N GLN A 242 10.50 20.84 -12.47
CA GLN A 242 10.35 22.30 -12.43
C GLN A 242 11.12 22.93 -11.27
N VAL A 243 11.07 22.34 -10.08
CA VAL A 243 11.83 22.83 -8.91
C VAL A 243 13.32 22.73 -9.16
N GLN A 244 13.80 21.60 -9.68
CA GLN A 244 15.21 21.40 -10.04
C GLN A 244 15.66 22.42 -11.10
N THR A 245 14.85 22.60 -12.15
CA THR A 245 15.14 23.58 -13.21
C THR A 245 15.14 25.01 -12.68
N LEU A 246 14.23 25.33 -11.76
CA LEU A 246 14.15 26.65 -11.12
C LEU A 246 15.35 26.89 -10.22
N GLU A 247 15.75 25.89 -9.42
CA GLU A 247 16.94 25.93 -8.57
C GLU A 247 18.20 26.16 -9.42
N ASP A 248 18.39 25.38 -10.48
CA ASP A 248 19.51 25.53 -11.42
C ASP A 248 19.51 26.90 -12.10
N THR A 249 18.34 27.36 -12.54
CA THR A 249 18.18 28.68 -13.19
C THR A 249 18.50 29.81 -12.22
N TYR A 250 18.04 29.71 -10.98
CA TYR A 250 18.27 30.70 -9.94
C TYR A 250 19.72 30.72 -9.47
N HIS A 251 20.33 29.54 -9.26
CA HIS A 251 21.75 29.41 -8.95
C HIS A 251 22.63 29.98 -10.05
N LYS A 252 22.33 29.66 -11.32
CA LYS A 252 22.98 30.29 -12.47
C LYS A 252 22.80 31.80 -12.37
N LYS A 253 21.57 32.32 -12.37
CA LYS A 253 21.30 33.77 -12.32
C LYS A 253 22.08 34.48 -11.20
N LEU A 254 22.12 33.93 -9.99
CA LEU A 254 22.86 34.49 -8.86
C LEU A 254 24.39 34.56 -9.12
N GLN A 255 24.95 33.50 -9.72
CA GLN A 255 26.37 33.47 -10.13
C GLN A 255 26.67 34.48 -11.26
N LEU A 256 25.69 34.78 -12.14
CA LEU A 256 25.86 35.69 -13.26
C LEU A 256 25.74 37.17 -12.86
N GLU A 257 24.81 37.47 -11.95
CA GLU A 257 24.46 38.84 -11.59
C GLU A 257 25.51 39.49 -10.67
N ALA A 258 26.10 38.74 -9.73
CA ALA A 258 27.09 39.25 -8.79
C ALA A 258 28.36 39.87 -9.43
N PRO A 259 29.07 39.22 -10.38
CA PRO A 259 30.25 39.80 -11.00
C PRO A 259 29.91 40.93 -12.00
N ALA A 260 28.81 40.81 -12.74
CA ALA A 260 28.39 41.84 -13.69
C ALA A 260 27.96 43.15 -13.00
N THR A 261 27.24 43.05 -11.87
CA THR A 261 26.86 44.20 -11.05
C THR A 261 28.07 44.84 -10.37
N TYR A 262 29.04 44.04 -9.89
CA TYR A 262 30.29 44.55 -9.32
C TYR A 262 31.08 45.43 -10.32
N TRP A 263 31.33 44.93 -11.53
CA TRP A 263 32.09 45.69 -12.54
C TRP A 263 31.33 46.91 -13.06
N SER A 264 29.99 46.82 -13.16
CA SER A 264 29.14 47.96 -13.47
C SER A 264 29.26 49.07 -12.41
N SER A 265 29.16 48.70 -11.13
CA SER A 265 29.32 49.64 -10.00
C SER A 265 30.72 50.25 -9.95
N ARG A 266 31.76 49.43 -10.17
CA ARG A 266 33.16 49.91 -10.24
C ARG A 266 33.36 50.89 -11.39
N LYS A 267 32.81 50.60 -12.58
CA LYS A 267 32.83 51.48 -13.75
C LYS A 267 32.17 52.82 -13.45
N THR A 268 30.97 52.81 -12.83
CA THR A 268 30.28 54.07 -12.48
C THR A 268 31.10 54.89 -11.50
N ASN A 269 31.67 54.26 -10.46
CA ASN A 269 32.45 54.97 -9.46
C ASN A 269 33.71 55.64 -10.06
N GLN A 270 34.42 54.95 -10.96
CA GLN A 270 35.60 55.54 -11.61
C GLN A 270 35.26 56.57 -12.68
N ARG A 271 34.09 56.50 -13.31
CA ARG A 271 33.59 57.59 -14.17
C ARG A 271 33.26 58.84 -13.36
N TRP A 272 32.65 58.68 -12.19
CA TRP A 272 32.41 59.79 -11.26
C TRP A 272 33.72 60.43 -10.78
N ALA A 273 34.70 59.60 -10.40
CA ALA A 273 36.03 60.10 -10.04
C ALA A 273 36.71 60.84 -11.21
N ALA A 274 36.67 60.28 -12.43
CA ALA A 274 37.20 60.94 -13.62
C ALA A 274 36.48 62.27 -13.93
N ALA A 275 35.16 62.33 -13.79
CA ALA A 275 34.39 63.56 -13.97
C ALA A 275 34.78 64.62 -12.93
N LEU A 276 34.94 64.23 -11.66
CA LEU A 276 35.42 65.11 -10.60
C LEU A 276 36.82 65.65 -10.91
N PHE A 277 37.76 64.79 -11.33
CA PHE A 277 39.10 65.22 -11.72
C PHE A 277 39.09 66.11 -12.97
N ALA A 278 38.19 65.88 -13.93
CA ALA A 278 38.02 66.74 -15.11
C ALA A 278 37.54 68.14 -14.72
N VAL A 279 36.57 68.23 -13.80
CA VAL A 279 36.07 69.51 -13.28
C VAL A 279 37.18 70.26 -12.55
N ILE A 280 37.94 69.58 -11.68
CA ILE A 280 39.10 70.18 -10.98
C ILE A 280 40.16 70.64 -11.99
N PHE A 281 40.45 69.84 -13.02
CA PHE A 281 41.40 70.17 -14.07
C PHE A 281 41.01 71.44 -14.83
N ILE A 282 39.74 71.53 -15.26
CA ILE A 282 39.20 72.71 -15.93
C ILE A 282 39.25 73.92 -14.99
N ALA A 283 38.88 73.76 -13.72
CA ALA A 283 38.95 74.82 -12.72
C ALA A 283 40.40 75.30 -12.48
N CYS A 284 41.39 74.41 -12.50
CA CYS A 284 42.81 74.76 -12.42
C CYS A 284 43.27 75.57 -13.65
N ILE A 285 42.84 75.19 -14.85
CA ILE A 285 43.15 75.95 -16.09
C ILE A 285 42.53 77.34 -16.02
N LEU A 286 41.23 77.43 -15.73
CA LEU A 286 40.52 78.70 -15.64
C LEU A 286 41.06 79.58 -14.52
N GLY A 287 41.43 78.98 -13.38
CA GLY A 287 42.07 79.67 -12.27
C GLY A 287 43.46 80.21 -12.63
N ALA A 288 44.29 79.41 -13.32
CA ALA A 288 45.59 79.85 -13.80
C ALA A 288 45.46 80.99 -14.83
N LEU A 289 44.52 80.88 -15.77
CA LEU A 289 44.24 81.94 -16.76
C LEU A 289 43.68 83.21 -16.09
N GLY A 290 42.79 83.07 -15.11
CA GLY A 290 42.22 84.18 -14.36
C GLY A 290 43.25 84.92 -13.50
N LEU A 291 44.16 84.18 -12.84
CA LEU A 291 45.30 84.77 -12.14
C LEU A 291 46.25 85.46 -13.12
N ALA A 292 46.56 84.82 -14.25
CA ALA A 292 47.40 85.42 -15.29
C ALA A 292 46.80 86.72 -15.84
N TYR A 293 45.48 86.76 -16.07
CA TYR A 293 44.76 87.96 -16.52
C TYR A 293 44.76 89.07 -15.44
N LYS A 294 44.44 88.73 -14.19
CA LYS A 294 44.37 89.71 -13.08
C LYS A 294 45.72 90.36 -12.80
N TYR A 295 46.80 89.57 -12.82
CA TYR A 295 48.14 90.03 -12.46
C TYR A 295 48.99 90.40 -13.68
N VAL A 296 48.41 90.44 -14.89
CA VAL A 296 49.16 90.69 -16.12
C VAL A 296 49.94 92.01 -16.06
N ASP A 297 49.29 93.10 -15.62
CA ASP A 297 49.90 94.42 -15.55
C ASP A 297 50.99 94.51 -14.47
N GLU A 298 50.75 93.91 -13.30
CA GLU A 298 51.74 93.85 -12.21
C GLU A 298 52.96 93.00 -12.60
N ILE A 299 52.74 91.88 -13.28
CA ILE A 299 53.80 91.05 -13.82
C ILE A 299 54.60 91.86 -14.85
N PHE A 300 53.96 92.51 -15.81
CA PHE A 300 54.64 93.34 -16.81
C PHE A 300 55.43 94.51 -16.19
N ALA A 301 54.96 95.06 -15.07
CA ALA A 301 55.64 96.14 -14.35
C ALA A 301 56.90 95.68 -13.60
N HIS A 302 56.93 94.44 -13.10
CA HIS A 302 58.06 93.90 -12.31
C HIS A 302 59.02 93.02 -13.13
N ILE A 303 58.84 92.93 -14.45
CA ILE A 303 59.78 92.25 -15.33
C ILE A 303 61.11 93.03 -15.37
N PRO A 304 62.25 92.43 -14.98
CA PRO A 304 63.54 93.10 -15.03
C PRO A 304 63.91 93.40 -16.49
N ARG A 305 64.08 94.67 -16.85
CA ARG A 305 64.48 95.11 -18.20
C ARG A 305 65.99 95.33 -18.27
N ASN A 306 66.59 95.11 -19.44
CA ASN A 306 67.99 95.45 -19.68
C ASN A 306 68.17 96.98 -19.74
N ASN A 307 69.41 97.49 -19.63
CA ASN A 307 69.72 98.93 -19.63
C ASN A 307 69.18 99.70 -20.87
N ASN A 308 68.89 98.99 -21.97
CA ASN A 308 68.36 99.55 -23.21
C ASN A 308 66.83 99.51 -23.30
N GLY A 309 66.12 99.06 -22.25
CA GLY A 309 64.67 98.93 -22.23
C GLY A 309 64.13 97.60 -22.81
N ASP A 310 64.99 96.80 -23.43
CA ASP A 310 64.62 95.49 -23.99
C ASP A 310 64.39 94.43 -22.91
N ILE A 311 63.55 93.44 -23.25
CA ILE A 311 63.27 92.27 -22.43
C ILE A 311 64.56 91.43 -22.34
N GLY A 312 65.15 91.39 -21.14
CA GLY A 312 66.39 90.65 -20.88
C GLY A 312 66.14 89.15 -20.66
N LEU A 313 67.20 88.35 -20.72
CA LEU A 313 67.10 86.90 -20.45
C LEU A 313 66.55 86.59 -19.03
N ALA A 314 66.81 87.45 -18.05
CA ALA A 314 66.28 87.31 -16.69
C ALA A 314 64.74 87.41 -16.65
N SER A 315 64.13 88.21 -17.53
CA SER A 315 62.68 88.33 -17.67
C SER A 315 62.03 87.01 -18.07
N ILE A 316 62.67 86.29 -19.00
CA ILE A 316 62.19 85.00 -19.51
C ILE A 316 62.22 83.97 -18.39
N VAL A 317 63.26 83.96 -17.56
CA VAL A 317 63.40 83.02 -16.44
C VAL A 317 62.30 83.24 -15.38
N VAL A 318 62.01 84.48 -15.01
CA VAL A 318 60.99 84.82 -14.00
C VAL A 318 59.58 84.38 -14.42
N VAL A 319 59.24 84.46 -15.71
CA VAL A 319 57.92 84.03 -16.23
C VAL A 319 57.88 82.53 -16.52
N SER A 320 58.98 81.95 -17.02
CA SER A 320 59.02 80.54 -17.45
C SER A 320 59.00 79.55 -16.29
N ILE A 321 59.61 79.84 -15.13
CA ILE A 321 59.59 78.95 -13.96
C ILE A 321 58.16 78.69 -13.44
N PRO A 322 57.33 79.71 -13.11
CA PRO A 322 55.96 79.49 -12.67
C PRO A 322 55.08 78.91 -13.79
N ALA A 323 55.29 79.31 -15.05
CA ALA A 323 54.59 78.70 -16.19
C ALA A 323 54.90 77.19 -16.32
N ALA A 324 56.17 76.81 -16.14
CA ALA A 324 56.59 75.41 -16.14
C ALA A 324 56.00 74.63 -14.94
N ALA A 325 55.92 75.24 -13.75
CA ALA A 325 55.29 74.63 -12.59
C ALA A 325 53.79 74.38 -12.80
N ILE A 326 53.06 75.34 -13.39
CA ILE A 326 51.64 75.19 -13.75
C ILE A 326 51.47 74.10 -14.81
N ALA A 327 52.31 74.11 -15.87
CA ALA A 327 52.27 73.08 -16.91
C ALA A 327 52.57 71.68 -16.36
N TRP A 328 53.51 71.56 -15.41
CA TRP A 328 53.82 70.31 -14.74
C TRP A 328 52.66 69.84 -13.84
N GLY A 329 52.06 70.72 -13.05
CA GLY A 329 50.86 70.40 -12.26
C GLY A 329 49.69 69.94 -13.13
N LEU A 330 49.45 70.64 -14.25
CA LEU A 330 48.45 70.26 -15.23
C LEU A 330 48.73 68.87 -15.81
N ARG A 331 50.00 68.55 -16.11
CA ARG A 331 50.41 67.22 -16.56
C ARG A 331 50.09 66.13 -15.54
N VAL A 332 50.27 66.39 -14.25
CA VAL A 332 49.92 65.44 -13.17
C VAL A 332 48.41 65.17 -13.14
N PHE A 333 47.58 66.21 -13.18
CA PHE A 333 46.13 66.05 -13.21
C PHE A 333 45.63 65.36 -14.49
N ALA A 334 46.21 65.67 -15.64
CA ALA A 334 45.91 64.98 -16.89
C ALA A 334 46.24 63.48 -16.80
N LYS A 335 47.40 63.12 -16.22
CA LYS A 335 47.76 61.73 -15.94
C LYS A 335 46.73 61.04 -15.03
N LEU A 336 46.31 61.68 -13.94
CA LEU A 336 45.29 61.14 -13.02
C LEU A 336 43.92 60.97 -13.69
N PHE A 337 43.51 61.91 -14.53
CA PHE A 337 42.26 61.84 -15.29
C PHE A 337 42.29 60.65 -16.27
N ILE A 338 43.35 60.54 -17.08
CA ILE A 338 43.52 59.44 -18.03
C ILE A 338 43.57 58.10 -17.32
N HIS A 339 44.25 58.02 -16.17
CA HIS A 339 44.30 56.81 -15.35
C HIS A 339 42.90 56.35 -14.92
N ASN A 340 42.06 57.25 -14.39
CA ASN A 340 40.70 56.92 -13.98
C ASN A 340 39.79 56.55 -15.16
N LEU A 341 39.96 57.20 -16.32
CA LEU A 341 39.26 56.81 -17.56
C LEU A 341 39.66 55.41 -18.03
N ASN A 342 40.96 55.08 -18.00
CA ASN A 342 41.45 53.76 -18.37
C ASN A 342 40.91 52.69 -17.42
N LEU A 343 40.86 52.94 -16.11
CA LEU A 343 40.23 52.03 -15.14
C LEU A 343 38.73 51.84 -15.40
N ALA A 344 38.01 52.92 -15.77
CA ALA A 344 36.60 52.82 -16.13
C ALA A 344 36.40 52.03 -17.44
N SER A 345 37.30 52.19 -18.40
CA SER A 345 37.29 51.46 -19.67
C SER A 345 37.59 49.97 -19.47
N ASP A 346 38.60 49.63 -18.66
CA ASP A 346 38.92 48.25 -18.28
C ASP A 346 37.74 47.58 -17.56
N ALA A 347 37.12 48.26 -16.59
CA ALA A 347 35.92 47.76 -15.92
C ALA A 347 34.75 47.53 -16.91
N ALA A 348 34.59 48.39 -17.92
CA ALA A 348 33.56 48.23 -18.95
C ALA A 348 33.84 47.04 -19.89
N GLN A 349 35.10 46.85 -20.28
CA GLN A 349 35.53 45.72 -21.10
C GLN A 349 35.34 44.40 -20.33
N ARG A 350 35.74 44.35 -19.06
CA ARG A 350 35.53 43.18 -18.18
C ARG A 350 34.06 42.88 -17.95
N GLN A 351 33.23 43.90 -17.73
CA GLN A 351 31.78 43.72 -17.63
C GLN A 351 31.21 43.06 -18.90
N THR A 352 31.62 43.52 -20.07
CA THR A 352 31.16 42.99 -21.36
C THR A 352 31.66 41.56 -21.58
N MET A 353 32.95 41.29 -21.31
CA MET A 353 33.52 39.95 -21.42
C MET A 353 32.88 38.94 -20.46
N VAL A 354 32.62 39.34 -19.20
CA VAL A 354 31.89 38.51 -18.24
C VAL A 354 30.49 38.24 -18.78
N ALA A 355 29.73 39.26 -19.18
CA ALA A 355 28.39 39.07 -19.73
C ALA A 355 28.38 38.15 -20.97
N THR A 356 29.35 38.28 -21.86
CA THR A 356 29.49 37.43 -23.05
C THR A 356 29.87 35.99 -22.70
N TYR A 357 30.85 35.76 -21.81
CA TYR A 357 31.22 34.43 -21.33
C TYR A 357 30.02 33.73 -20.67
N LEU A 358 29.28 34.48 -19.87
CA LEU A 358 28.09 34.00 -19.18
C LEU A 358 26.93 33.68 -20.14
N ALA A 359 26.74 34.47 -21.19
CA ALA A 359 25.78 34.16 -22.25
C ALA A 359 26.17 32.89 -23.03
N LEU A 360 27.46 32.73 -23.32
CA LEU A 360 28.02 31.55 -24.00
C LEU A 360 27.96 30.29 -23.12
N ALA A 361 28.21 30.40 -21.81
CA ALA A 361 28.15 29.28 -20.87
C ALA A 361 26.72 28.78 -20.62
N ASN A 362 25.71 29.64 -20.83
CA ASN A 362 24.30 29.27 -20.72
C ASN A 362 23.69 28.72 -22.00
N ASP A 363 24.37 28.84 -23.15
CA ASP A 363 23.90 28.26 -24.40
C ASP A 363 24.31 26.78 -24.46
N GLU A 364 23.32 25.89 -24.34
CA GLU A 364 23.53 24.43 -24.39
C GLU A 364 24.15 23.96 -25.72
N LYS A 365 24.04 24.76 -26.79
CA LYS A 365 24.64 24.46 -28.10
C LYS A 365 26.10 24.89 -28.21
N ALA A 366 26.60 25.71 -27.30
CA ALA A 366 27.93 26.29 -27.40
C ALA A 366 29.07 25.30 -27.12
N ASN A 367 28.76 24.11 -26.57
CA ASN A 367 29.68 22.97 -26.34
C ASN A 367 31.12 23.37 -25.97
N LEU A 368 31.25 24.35 -25.05
CA LEU A 368 32.54 24.89 -24.61
C LEU A 368 33.27 23.83 -23.79
N GLY A 369 34.35 23.29 -24.35
CA GLY A 369 35.27 22.40 -23.66
C GLY A 369 35.99 23.10 -22.51
N ASN A 370 36.66 22.30 -21.68
CA ASN A 370 37.39 22.82 -20.52
C ASN A 370 38.54 23.75 -20.93
N ASP A 371 39.16 23.51 -22.08
CA ASP A 371 40.28 24.31 -22.58
C ASP A 371 39.83 25.70 -23.04
N GLU A 372 38.69 25.81 -23.75
CA GLU A 372 38.13 27.12 -24.13
C GLU A 372 37.68 27.93 -22.90
N ARG A 373 37.12 27.27 -21.88
CA ARG A 373 36.74 27.91 -20.61
C ARG A 373 37.96 28.48 -19.89
N ILE A 374 39.05 27.72 -19.81
CA ILE A 374 40.30 28.17 -19.20
C ILE A 374 40.89 29.36 -19.97
N LEU A 375 40.83 29.34 -21.31
CA LEU A 375 41.30 30.45 -22.15
C LEU A 375 40.51 31.74 -21.88
N ILE A 376 39.18 31.66 -21.82
CA ILE A 376 38.33 32.82 -21.55
C ILE A 376 38.51 33.33 -20.11
N LEU A 377 38.62 32.44 -19.13
CA LEU A 377 38.89 32.81 -17.73
C LEU A 377 40.26 33.50 -17.59
N ASN A 378 41.30 33.01 -18.27
CA ASN A 378 42.61 33.66 -18.27
C ASN A 378 42.57 35.04 -18.93
N ALA A 379 41.78 35.24 -19.97
CA ALA A 379 41.55 36.56 -20.57
C ALA A 379 40.82 37.51 -19.61
N LEU A 380 39.84 37.01 -18.85
CA LEU A 380 39.05 37.75 -17.86
C LEU A 380 39.86 38.20 -16.63
N PHE A 381 40.76 37.35 -16.15
CA PHE A 381 41.58 37.60 -14.96
C PHE A 381 42.99 38.10 -15.28
N ARG A 382 43.29 38.45 -16.53
CA ARG A 382 44.59 39.01 -16.88
C ARG A 382 44.85 40.29 -16.07
N PRO A 383 46.03 40.46 -15.45
CA PRO A 383 46.40 41.73 -14.84
C PRO A 383 46.29 42.85 -15.87
N THR A 384 45.63 43.95 -15.51
CA THR A 384 45.54 45.11 -16.40
C THR A 384 46.95 45.68 -16.58
N ASP A 385 47.37 45.96 -17.82
CA ASP A 385 48.65 46.60 -18.15
C ASP A 385 48.64 48.10 -17.76
N ALA A 386 48.18 48.42 -16.56
CA ALA A 386 48.06 49.79 -16.09
C ALA A 386 49.42 50.46 -15.83
N ASP A 387 50.54 49.76 -16.01
CA ASP A 387 51.85 50.24 -15.55
C ASP A 387 53.06 49.94 -16.45
N LYS A 388 52.86 49.75 -17.76
CA LYS A 388 53.99 49.69 -18.71
C LYS A 388 53.70 50.59 -19.90
N ASN A 389 54.46 51.69 -20.01
CA ASN A 389 54.73 52.50 -21.22
C ASN A 389 54.34 54.00 -21.21
N HIS A 390 53.91 54.60 -20.11
CA HIS A 390 53.61 56.06 -20.10
C HIS A 390 54.80 57.00 -19.80
N ASP A 391 56.02 56.45 -19.63
CA ASP A 391 57.23 57.23 -19.31
C ASP A 391 58.27 57.28 -20.44
N ALA A 392 57.86 57.14 -21.71
CA ALA A 392 58.71 57.59 -22.82
C ALA A 392 58.65 59.14 -22.90
N PRO A 393 59.76 59.88 -22.76
CA PRO A 393 59.78 61.30 -23.09
C PRO A 393 59.44 61.47 -24.58
N PRO A 394 58.83 62.59 -25.00
CA PRO A 394 58.64 62.87 -26.42
C PRO A 394 60.01 62.79 -27.13
N PRO A 395 60.06 62.27 -28.37
CA PRO A 395 61.31 61.99 -29.07
C PRO A 395 62.19 63.24 -29.10
N ASN A 396 63.45 63.08 -28.68
CA ASN A 396 64.43 64.15 -28.67
C ASN A 396 64.69 64.61 -30.11
N LEU A 397 64.71 65.93 -30.36
CA LEU A 397 64.91 66.51 -31.71
C LEU A 397 66.20 66.02 -32.39
N LEU A 398 67.19 65.59 -31.60
CA LEU A 398 68.43 64.95 -32.08
C LEU A 398 68.20 63.59 -32.77
N ASP A 399 67.20 62.81 -32.36
CA ASP A 399 66.88 61.51 -32.98
C ASP A 399 66.15 61.68 -34.32
N ILE A 400 65.36 62.75 -34.46
CA ILE A 400 64.71 63.12 -35.72
C ILE A 400 65.75 63.58 -36.75
N ALA A 401 66.74 64.39 -36.34
CA ALA A 401 67.84 64.83 -37.21
C ALA A 401 68.74 63.67 -37.66
N LYS A 402 69.02 62.70 -36.79
CA LYS A 402 69.77 61.48 -37.16
C LYS A 402 69.00 60.60 -38.14
N SER A 403 67.68 60.49 -37.99
CA SER A 403 66.85 59.71 -38.91
C SER A 403 66.72 60.34 -40.31
N ALA A 404 66.84 61.67 -40.41
CA ALA A 404 66.85 62.40 -41.68
C ALA A 404 68.22 62.35 -42.39
N SER A 405 69.33 62.32 -41.65
CA SER A 405 70.69 62.25 -42.22
C SER A 405 71.12 60.83 -42.66
N GLY A 406 70.37 59.78 -42.28
CA GLY A 406 70.73 58.38 -42.53
C GLY A 406 70.22 57.78 -43.85
N LYS A 407 69.61 58.57 -44.75
CA LYS A 407 69.19 58.13 -46.08
C LYS A 407 69.86 58.98 -47.16
N GLY A 408 71.08 58.62 -47.53
CA GLY A 408 71.79 59.23 -48.65
C GLY A 408 73.29 59.01 -48.66
N ALA A 409 73.72 57.75 -48.82
CA ALA A 409 74.96 57.34 -49.51
C ALA A 409 74.97 55.81 -49.61
#